data_AF-A0A524DMS3-F1
#
_entry.id   AF-A0A524DMS3-F1
#
_cell.length_a   1.000
_cell.length_b   1.000
_cell.length_c   1.000
_cell.angle_alpha   90.00
_cell.angle_beta   90.00
_cell.angle_gamma   90.00
#
_symmetry.space_group_name_H-M   'P 1'
#
loop_
_entity.id
_entity.type
_entity.pdbx_description
1 polymer ?
#
loop_
_entity_poly.entity_id
_entity_poly.type
_entity_poly.pdbx_seq_one_letter_code
_entity_poly.pdbx_strand_id
1 'polypeptide(L)'
;MIEQRDLKRQFGQLGLYLLDEAEEQVRSINEKTLLQKASLKKDFLKRLEDRSTKIKSEFIEDYNRLLSNSLSTTILQSKEMLLQVKNDLLTDFKQDLIDKIKLLIGTKYANYIAFLISKIKQIAESIGQESTQVEIFLNTKDYNYFQNNQNKIKQLFSGTIQIKESKEPMIGGFRLNIPLARLSYDYTLENLVSNASNTIEQIFSSSYVDVDLESFQKEFEEFITQKKAKIEDYLKKYDEIRT
;
A
#
# COMPACT_ATOMS: atom_id res chain seq x y z
N MET A 1 13.84 -26.38 110.35
CA MET A 1 12.73 -26.82 109.45
C MET A 1 11.91 -25.67 108.85
N ILE A 2 11.82 -24.49 109.48
CA ILE A 2 11.08 -23.33 108.95
C ILE A 2 11.85 -22.66 107.79
N GLU A 3 13.17 -22.46 107.93
CA GLU A 3 14.02 -21.86 106.88
C GLU A 3 14.09 -22.67 105.57
N GLN A 4 14.10 -24.01 105.66
CA GLN A 4 14.08 -24.86 104.46
C GLN A 4 12.74 -24.82 103.71
N ARG A 5 11.62 -24.53 104.41
CA ARG A 5 10.31 -24.34 103.79
C ARG A 5 10.21 -22.97 103.10
N ASP A 6 10.83 -21.94 103.67
CA ASP A 6 10.90 -20.60 103.08
C ASP A 6 11.81 -20.56 101.85
N LEU A 7 12.97 -21.23 101.89
CA LEU A 7 13.86 -21.33 100.73
C LEU A 7 13.17 -22.06 99.57
N LYS A 8 12.49 -23.18 99.84
CA LYS A 8 11.72 -23.91 98.82
C LYS A 8 10.59 -23.06 98.23
N ARG A 9 9.95 -22.22 99.05
CA ARG A 9 8.90 -21.29 98.59
C ARG A 9 9.47 -20.17 97.72
N GLN A 10 10.61 -19.60 98.08
CA GLN A 10 11.31 -18.58 97.28
C GLN A 10 11.83 -19.14 95.96
N PHE A 11 12.39 -20.35 95.95
CA PHE A 11 12.79 -21.04 94.72
C PHE A 11 11.59 -21.39 93.82
N GLY A 12 10.46 -21.78 94.41
CA GLY A 12 9.21 -22.02 93.67
C GLY A 12 8.65 -20.73 93.04
N GLN A 13 8.69 -19.61 93.77
CA GLN A 13 8.29 -18.30 93.26
C GLN A 13 9.22 -17.79 92.15
N LEU A 14 10.52 -17.99 92.30
CA LEU A 14 11.50 -17.66 91.26
C LEU A 14 11.31 -18.53 90.01
N GLY A 15 11.02 -19.84 90.18
CA GLY A 15 10.72 -20.74 89.07
C GLY A 15 9.46 -20.37 88.31
N LEU A 16 8.39 -19.97 89.02
CA LEU A 16 7.17 -19.47 88.41
C LEU A 16 7.41 -18.14 87.68
N TYR A 17 8.15 -17.21 88.30
CA TYR A 17 8.52 -15.94 87.67
C TYR A 17 9.33 -16.14 86.38
N LEU A 18 10.31 -17.05 86.38
CA LEU A 18 11.10 -17.38 85.18
C LEU A 18 10.27 -18.07 84.09
N LEU A 19 9.25 -18.86 84.47
CA LEU A 19 8.31 -19.46 83.53
C LEU A 19 7.40 -18.39 82.90
N ASP A 20 6.87 -17.47 83.71
CA ASP A 20 6.06 -16.35 83.25
C ASP A 20 6.87 -15.43 82.32
N GLU A 21 8.13 -15.13 82.67
CA GLU A 21 9.05 -14.34 81.85
C GLU A 21 9.37 -15.05 80.52
N ALA A 22 9.61 -16.37 80.56
CA ALA A 22 9.84 -17.16 79.35
C ALA A 22 8.59 -17.22 78.46
N GLU A 23 7.40 -17.35 79.04
CA GLU A 23 6.13 -17.34 78.30
C GLU A 23 5.87 -15.97 77.63
N GLU A 24 6.13 -14.87 78.33
CA GLU A 24 6.02 -13.52 77.78
C GLU A 24 7.02 -13.29 76.64
N GLN A 25 8.27 -13.76 76.79
CA GLN A 25 9.27 -13.70 75.73
C GLN A 25 8.87 -14.52 74.50
N VAL A 26 8.37 -15.75 74.70
CA VAL A 26 7.87 -16.60 73.60
C VAL A 26 6.71 -15.93 72.88
N ARG A 27 5.77 -15.33 73.62
CA ARG A 27 4.64 -14.61 73.05
C ARG A 27 5.11 -13.39 72.23
N SER A 28 6.02 -12.60 72.77
CA SER A 28 6.62 -11.44 72.09
C SER A 28 7.36 -11.83 70.81
N ILE A 29 8.13 -12.93 70.85
CA ILE A 29 8.82 -13.50 69.68
C ILE A 29 7.80 -13.95 68.62
N ASN A 30 6.72 -14.63 69.02
CA ASN A 30 5.68 -15.09 68.11
C ASN A 30 4.94 -13.93 67.44
N GLU A 31 4.57 -12.89 68.19
CA GLU A 31 3.93 -11.68 67.66
C GLU A 31 4.84 -10.96 66.66
N LYS A 32 6.12 -10.74 67.00
CA LYS A 32 7.12 -10.17 66.08
C LYS A 32 7.30 -11.02 64.82
N THR A 33 7.36 -12.34 64.97
CA THR A 33 7.50 -13.27 63.84
C THR A 33 6.28 -13.23 62.92
N LEU A 34 5.08 -13.17 63.47
CA LEU A 34 3.84 -13.05 62.69
C LEU A 34 3.80 -11.74 61.89
N LEU A 35 4.17 -10.62 62.52
CA LEU A 35 4.24 -9.32 61.86
C LEU A 35 5.30 -9.31 60.74
N GLN A 36 6.49 -9.88 60.98
CA GLN A 36 7.52 -10.00 59.96
C GLN A 36 7.07 -10.88 58.79
N LYS A 37 6.44 -12.02 59.06
CA LYS A 37 5.87 -12.89 58.01
C LYS A 37 4.80 -12.17 57.20
N ALA A 38 3.91 -11.42 57.85
CA ALA A 38 2.88 -10.62 57.19
C ALA A 38 3.51 -9.51 56.32
N SER A 39 4.54 -8.82 56.83
CA SER A 39 5.28 -7.79 56.09
C SER A 39 5.98 -8.36 54.87
N LEU A 40 6.73 -9.46 55.01
CA LEU A 40 7.39 -10.13 53.91
C LEU A 40 6.40 -10.61 52.84
N LYS A 41 5.26 -11.17 53.27
CA LYS A 41 4.18 -11.58 52.35
C LYS A 41 3.61 -10.39 51.60
N LYS A 42 3.36 -9.27 52.28
CA LYS A 42 2.88 -8.02 51.67
C LYS A 42 3.87 -7.48 50.63
N ASP A 43 5.15 -7.42 50.96
CA ASP A 43 6.20 -6.92 50.06
C ASP A 43 6.40 -7.83 48.84
N PHE A 44 6.24 -9.15 49.03
CA PHE A 44 6.30 -10.10 47.93
C PHE A 44 5.09 -9.97 46.99
N LEU A 45 3.88 -9.84 47.55
CA LEU A 45 2.67 -9.61 46.77
C LEU A 45 2.74 -8.30 45.98
N LYS A 46 3.21 -7.21 46.60
CA LYS A 46 3.40 -5.92 45.92
C LYS A 46 4.37 -6.04 44.74
N ARG A 47 5.52 -6.70 44.94
CA ARG A 47 6.49 -6.92 43.86
C ARG A 47 5.94 -7.78 42.71
N LEU A 48 5.12 -8.78 43.02
CA LEU A 48 4.44 -9.58 42.01
C LEU A 48 3.39 -8.77 41.25
N GLU A 49 2.67 -7.90 41.93
CA GLU A 49 1.69 -6.99 41.33
C GLU A 49 2.39 -5.98 40.40
N ASP A 50 3.43 -5.29 40.88
CA ASP A 50 4.23 -4.35 40.07
C ASP A 50 4.78 -5.03 38.80
N ARG A 51 5.33 -6.24 38.93
CA ARG A 51 5.84 -7.02 37.80
C ARG A 51 4.71 -7.42 36.84
N SER A 52 3.56 -7.84 37.37
CA SER A 52 2.41 -8.23 36.56
C SER A 52 1.85 -7.04 35.78
N THR A 53 1.79 -5.86 36.39
CA THR A 53 1.33 -4.62 35.75
C THR A 53 2.29 -4.21 34.64
N LYS A 54 3.60 -4.31 34.89
CA LYS A 54 4.63 -4.04 33.87
C LYS A 54 4.48 -4.96 32.65
N ILE A 55 4.39 -6.27 32.86
CA ILE A 55 4.23 -7.26 31.77
C ILE A 55 2.96 -6.97 30.96
N LYS A 56 1.85 -6.62 31.62
CA LYS A 56 0.61 -6.25 30.91
C LYS A 56 0.76 -4.99 30.08
N SER A 57 1.40 -3.97 30.62
CA SER A 57 1.65 -2.73 29.89
C SER A 57 2.48 -2.99 28.64
N GLU A 58 3.57 -3.76 28.77
CA GLU A 58 4.41 -4.18 27.65
C GLU A 58 3.61 -4.98 26.62
N PHE A 59 2.78 -5.94 27.06
CA PHE A 59 1.92 -6.71 26.17
C PHE A 59 0.90 -5.86 25.41
N ILE A 60 0.24 -4.91 26.08
CA ILE A 60 -0.73 -4.00 25.43
C ILE A 60 -0.01 -3.15 24.38
N GLU A 61 1.17 -2.62 24.71
CA GLU A 61 1.97 -1.81 23.79
C GLU A 61 2.39 -2.63 22.56
N ASP A 62 2.93 -3.83 22.77
CA ASP A 62 3.34 -4.73 21.70
C ASP A 62 2.17 -5.16 20.81
N TYR A 63 1.05 -5.52 21.41
CA TYR A 63 -0.17 -5.91 20.69
C TYR A 63 -0.71 -4.75 19.85
N ASN A 64 -0.76 -3.54 20.42
CA ASN A 64 -1.19 -2.35 19.70
C ASN A 64 -0.25 -2.02 18.54
N ARG A 65 1.07 -2.14 18.75
CA ARG A 65 2.07 -1.94 17.71
C ARG A 65 1.93 -2.95 16.57
N LEU A 66 1.73 -4.23 16.89
CA LEU A 66 1.52 -5.28 15.90
C LEU A 66 0.25 -5.03 15.07
N LEU A 67 -0.86 -4.66 15.71
CA LEU A 67 -2.11 -4.33 15.01
C LEU A 67 -1.93 -3.13 14.09
N SER A 68 -1.32 -2.05 14.56
CA SER A 68 -1.06 -0.86 13.75
C SER A 68 -0.15 -1.16 12.56
N ASN A 69 0.92 -1.94 12.77
CA ASN A 69 1.80 -2.33 11.67
C ASN A 69 1.05 -3.20 10.64
N SER A 70 0.24 -4.15 11.11
CA SER A 70 -0.58 -5.00 10.24
C SER A 70 -1.59 -4.19 9.42
N LEU A 71 -2.18 -3.14 9.99
CA LEU A 71 -3.04 -2.20 9.28
C LEU A 71 -2.28 -1.53 8.14
N SER A 72 -1.16 -0.90 8.48
CA SER A 72 -0.37 -0.16 7.50
C SER A 72 0.12 -1.04 6.36
N THR A 73 0.60 -2.26 6.66
CA THR A 73 1.04 -3.19 5.62
C THR A 73 -0.10 -3.66 4.73
N THR A 74 -1.26 -3.97 5.32
CA THR A 74 -2.43 -4.46 4.55
C THR A 74 -2.98 -3.36 3.64
N ILE A 75 -3.08 -2.12 4.13
CA ILE A 75 -3.52 -0.97 3.32
C ILE A 75 -2.55 -0.73 2.17
N LEU A 76 -1.23 -0.75 2.43
CA LEU A 76 -0.22 -0.55 1.40
C LEU A 76 -0.30 -1.63 0.31
N GLN A 77 -0.36 -2.91 0.71
CA GLN A 77 -0.48 -4.02 -0.23
C GLN A 77 -1.77 -3.92 -1.07
N SER A 78 -2.88 -3.53 -0.45
CA SER A 78 -4.16 -3.35 -1.15
C SER A 78 -4.07 -2.22 -2.18
N LYS A 79 -3.42 -1.10 -1.84
CA LYS A 79 -3.19 0.02 -2.76
C LYS A 79 -2.28 -0.37 -3.92
N GLU A 80 -1.21 -1.12 -3.66
CA GLU A 80 -0.31 -1.63 -4.70
C GLU A 80 -1.04 -2.57 -5.67
N MET A 81 -1.82 -3.51 -5.14
CA MET A 81 -2.61 -4.44 -5.95
C MET A 81 -3.62 -3.70 -6.84
N LEU A 82 -4.28 -2.67 -6.29
CA LEU A 82 -5.24 -1.86 -7.05
C LEU A 82 -4.55 -1.07 -8.17
N LEU A 83 -3.39 -0.48 -7.90
CA LEU A 83 -2.59 0.21 -8.91
C LEU A 83 -2.16 -0.76 -10.02
N GLN A 84 -1.74 -1.98 -9.66
CA GLN A 84 -1.36 -3.00 -10.61
C GLN A 84 -2.54 -3.36 -11.52
N VAL A 85 -3.71 -3.69 -10.95
CA VAL A 85 -4.92 -4.00 -11.71
C VAL A 85 -5.30 -2.85 -12.65
N LYS A 86 -5.19 -1.59 -12.20
CA LYS A 86 -5.45 -0.42 -13.04
C LYS A 86 -4.50 -0.36 -14.25
N ASN A 87 -3.21 -0.60 -14.03
CA ASN A 87 -2.21 -0.58 -15.11
C ASN A 87 -2.41 -1.73 -16.10
N ASP A 88 -2.77 -2.91 -15.60
CA ASP A 88 -3.06 -4.08 -16.43
C ASP A 88 -4.29 -3.80 -17.31
N LEU A 89 -5.38 -3.29 -16.72
CA LEU A 89 -6.59 -2.89 -17.47
C LEU A 89 -6.31 -1.82 -18.53
N LEU A 90 -5.47 -0.84 -18.23
CA LEU A 90 -5.06 0.18 -19.21
C LEU A 90 -4.26 -0.42 -20.36
N THR A 91 -3.40 -1.39 -20.07
CA THR A 91 -2.58 -2.08 -21.06
C THR A 91 -3.46 -2.93 -21.98
N ASP A 92 -4.38 -3.69 -21.40
CA ASP A 92 -5.36 -4.51 -22.13
C ASP A 92 -6.25 -3.64 -23.01
N PHE A 93 -6.75 -2.52 -22.47
CA PHE A 93 -7.56 -1.58 -23.25
C PHE A 93 -6.79 -0.98 -24.44
N LYS A 94 -5.52 -0.60 -24.25
CA LYS A 94 -4.67 -0.10 -25.35
C LYS A 94 -4.51 -1.16 -26.44
N GLN A 95 -4.32 -2.42 -26.04
CA GLN A 95 -4.17 -3.53 -26.97
C GLN A 95 -5.47 -3.82 -27.73
N ASP A 96 -6.61 -3.87 -27.04
CA ASP A 96 -7.93 -4.05 -27.65
C ASP A 96 -8.26 -2.92 -28.64
N LEU A 97 -7.91 -1.68 -28.31
CA LEU A 97 -8.08 -0.53 -29.18
C LEU A 97 -7.23 -0.70 -30.45
N ILE A 98 -5.97 -1.09 -30.32
CA ILE A 98 -5.07 -1.37 -31.44
C ILE A 98 -5.65 -2.46 -32.35
N ASP A 99 -6.13 -3.55 -31.77
CA ASP A 99 -6.66 -4.67 -32.55
C ASP A 99 -8.00 -4.32 -33.23
N LYS A 100 -8.82 -3.49 -32.57
CA LYS A 100 -10.01 -2.91 -33.20
C LYS A 100 -9.66 -2.00 -34.37
N ILE A 101 -8.63 -1.16 -34.23
CA ILE A 101 -8.14 -0.30 -35.32
C ILE A 101 -7.66 -1.15 -36.49
N LYS A 102 -6.84 -2.18 -36.25
CA LYS A 102 -6.38 -3.13 -37.29
C LYS A 102 -7.56 -3.74 -38.05
N LEU A 103 -8.58 -4.21 -37.33
CA LEU A 103 -9.78 -4.80 -37.92
C LEU A 103 -10.54 -3.78 -38.80
N LEU A 104 -10.70 -2.54 -38.33
CA LEU A 104 -11.37 -1.47 -39.08
C LEU A 104 -10.60 -1.06 -40.33
N ILE A 105 -9.27 -1.04 -40.27
CA ILE A 105 -8.42 -0.81 -41.45
C ILE A 105 -8.56 -1.94 -42.46
N GLY A 106 -8.63 -3.19 -41.99
CA GLY A 106 -8.86 -4.36 -42.84
C GLY A 106 -10.21 -4.30 -43.57
N THR A 107 -11.27 -3.90 -42.88
CA THR A 107 -12.65 -3.90 -43.41
C THR A 107 -13.03 -2.64 -44.18
N LYS A 108 -12.51 -1.47 -43.79
CA LYS A 108 -12.84 -0.16 -44.38
C LYS A 108 -11.60 0.59 -44.85
N TYR A 109 -10.74 -0.10 -45.60
CA TYR A 109 -9.43 0.42 -46.02
C TYR A 109 -9.51 1.76 -46.78
N ALA A 110 -10.54 1.97 -47.60
CA ALA A 110 -10.73 3.24 -48.32
C ALA A 110 -10.89 4.45 -47.36
N ASN A 111 -11.64 4.28 -46.27
CA ASN A 111 -11.83 5.33 -45.27
C ASN A 111 -10.53 5.64 -44.54
N TYR A 112 -9.75 4.60 -44.23
CA TYR A 112 -8.44 4.74 -43.63
C TYR A 112 -7.47 5.51 -44.54
N ILE A 113 -7.39 5.18 -45.83
CA ILE A 113 -6.56 5.94 -46.79
C ILE A 113 -7.03 7.39 -46.91
N ALA A 114 -8.34 7.65 -46.94
CA ALA A 114 -8.88 9.01 -46.95
C ALA A 114 -8.46 9.81 -45.71
N PHE A 115 -8.43 9.14 -44.55
CA PHE A 115 -7.89 9.72 -43.31
C PHE A 115 -6.39 10.03 -43.41
N LEU A 116 -5.56 9.12 -43.94
CA LEU A 116 -4.13 9.40 -44.13
C LEU A 116 -3.90 10.61 -45.04
N ILE A 117 -4.60 10.66 -46.19
CA ILE A 117 -4.47 11.76 -47.15
C ILE A 117 -4.90 13.09 -46.52
N SER A 118 -5.99 13.11 -45.76
CA SER A 118 -6.45 14.34 -45.11
C SER A 118 -5.45 14.86 -44.07
N LYS A 119 -4.81 13.96 -43.32
CA LYS A 119 -3.74 14.34 -42.36
C LYS A 119 -2.48 14.82 -43.04
N ILE A 120 -2.03 14.15 -44.10
CA ILE A 120 -0.90 14.60 -44.91
C ILE A 120 -1.19 16.00 -45.49
N LYS A 121 -2.41 16.24 -45.98
CA LYS A 121 -2.83 17.55 -46.50
C LYS A 121 -2.79 18.64 -45.42
N GLN A 122 -3.32 18.37 -44.22
CA GLN A 122 -3.24 19.33 -43.10
C GLN A 122 -1.79 19.70 -42.76
N ILE A 123 -0.89 18.70 -42.77
CA ILE A 123 0.53 18.93 -42.52
C ILE A 123 1.14 19.77 -43.64
N ALA A 124 0.87 19.43 -44.91
CA ALA A 124 1.35 20.18 -46.07
C ALA A 124 0.93 21.66 -46.01
N GLU A 125 -0.32 21.94 -45.65
CA GLU A 125 -0.83 23.31 -45.45
C GLU A 125 -0.09 24.04 -44.31
N SER A 126 0.25 23.34 -43.22
CA SER A 126 0.95 23.93 -42.08
C SER A 126 2.43 24.26 -42.33
N ILE A 127 3.09 23.50 -43.20
CA ILE A 127 4.52 23.70 -43.51
C ILE A 127 4.70 24.82 -44.55
N GLY A 128 3.70 25.05 -45.40
CA GLY A 128 3.79 26.05 -46.47
C GLY A 128 4.71 25.64 -47.63
N GLN A 129 4.94 26.57 -48.55
CA GLN A 129 5.60 26.31 -49.85
C GLN A 129 7.12 26.06 -49.76
N GLU A 130 7.76 26.30 -48.61
CA GLU A 130 9.23 26.29 -48.46
C GLU A 130 9.83 24.89 -48.36
N SER A 131 9.01 23.85 -48.15
CA SER A 131 9.48 22.47 -48.00
C SER A 131 9.76 21.80 -49.35
N THR A 132 10.98 21.98 -49.84
CA THR A 132 11.45 21.48 -51.15
C THR A 132 11.70 19.97 -51.19
N GLN A 133 11.86 19.30 -50.04
CA GLN A 133 12.03 17.85 -49.97
C GLN A 133 11.28 17.26 -48.76
N VAL A 134 10.38 16.31 -49.04
CA VAL A 134 9.56 15.62 -48.05
C VAL A 134 9.74 14.11 -48.20
N GLU A 135 9.99 13.42 -47.10
CA GLU A 135 10.09 11.96 -47.04
C GLU A 135 8.94 11.41 -46.21
N ILE A 136 8.17 10.47 -46.79
CA ILE A 136 7.04 9.83 -46.11
C ILE A 136 7.37 8.35 -45.97
N PHE A 137 7.39 7.86 -44.73
CA PHE A 137 7.60 6.46 -44.37
C PHE A 137 6.27 5.81 -44.05
N LEU A 138 6.01 4.68 -44.71
CA LEU A 138 4.75 3.93 -44.62
C LEU A 138 5.02 2.46 -44.34
N ASN A 139 4.01 1.74 -43.85
CA ASN A 139 4.09 0.28 -43.76
C ASN A 139 4.07 -0.34 -45.16
N THR A 140 4.42 -1.63 -45.28
CA THR A 140 4.48 -2.33 -46.57
C THR A 140 3.17 -2.23 -47.37
N LYS A 141 2.02 -2.38 -46.70
CA LYS A 141 0.70 -2.37 -47.35
C LYS A 141 0.36 -1.00 -47.95
N ASP A 142 0.55 0.05 -47.16
CA ASP A 142 0.23 1.43 -47.53
C ASP A 142 1.25 1.97 -48.52
N TYR A 143 2.52 1.60 -48.38
CA TYR A 143 3.56 1.86 -49.36
C TYR A 143 3.15 1.32 -50.74
N ASN A 144 2.74 0.05 -50.84
CA ASN A 144 2.29 -0.55 -52.10
C ASN A 144 1.07 0.18 -52.68
N TYR A 145 0.12 0.62 -51.83
CA TYR A 145 -1.01 1.42 -52.28
C TYR A 145 -0.57 2.75 -52.90
N PHE A 146 0.31 3.49 -52.22
CA PHE A 146 0.75 4.81 -52.67
C PHE A 146 1.77 4.76 -53.80
N GLN A 147 2.49 3.65 -54.00
CA GLN A 147 3.29 3.43 -55.21
C GLN A 147 2.40 3.41 -56.47
N ASN A 148 1.21 2.81 -56.39
CA ASN A 148 0.25 2.79 -57.49
C ASN A 148 -0.57 4.09 -57.61
N ASN A 149 -0.54 4.96 -56.58
CA ASN A 149 -1.39 6.16 -56.48
C ASN A 149 -0.59 7.42 -56.11
N GLN A 150 0.67 7.52 -56.55
CA GLN A 150 1.60 8.57 -56.09
C GLN A 150 1.05 10.00 -56.29
N ASN A 151 0.27 10.22 -57.34
CA ASN A 151 -0.30 11.52 -57.68
C ASN A 151 -1.15 12.11 -56.53
N LYS A 152 -1.80 11.26 -55.71
CA LYS A 152 -2.64 11.70 -54.59
C LYS A 152 -1.86 12.44 -53.50
N ILE A 153 -0.57 12.12 -53.34
CA ILE A 153 0.31 12.76 -52.36
C ILE A 153 1.17 13.82 -53.05
N LYS A 154 1.70 13.53 -54.25
CA LYS A 154 2.57 14.45 -55.02
C LYS A 154 1.92 15.81 -55.28
N GLN A 155 0.61 15.86 -55.48
CA GLN A 155 -0.11 17.12 -55.70
C GLN A 155 -0.27 17.98 -54.44
N LEU A 156 -0.03 17.42 -53.25
CA LEU A 156 -0.21 18.14 -51.98
C LEU A 156 0.98 19.02 -51.61
N PHE A 157 2.16 18.77 -52.19
CA PHE A 157 3.38 19.50 -51.89
C PHE A 157 3.95 20.13 -53.17
N SER A 158 4.54 21.31 -53.05
CA SER A 158 5.23 22.01 -54.15
C SER A 158 6.63 21.44 -54.44
N GLY A 159 7.18 20.60 -53.55
CA GLY A 159 8.53 20.05 -53.62
C GLY A 159 8.65 18.59 -54.08
N THR A 160 9.84 18.03 -53.92
CA THR A 160 10.13 16.62 -54.24
C THR A 160 9.67 15.73 -53.09
N ILE A 161 8.79 14.77 -53.39
CA ILE A 161 8.31 13.78 -52.41
C ILE A 161 8.95 12.42 -52.65
N GLN A 162 9.55 11.87 -51.60
CA GLN A 162 10.03 10.49 -51.57
C GLN A 162 9.13 9.66 -50.66
N ILE A 163 8.43 8.70 -51.25
CA ILE A 163 7.67 7.70 -50.50
C ILE A 163 8.59 6.51 -50.27
N LYS A 164 8.83 6.18 -49.00
CA LYS A 164 9.72 5.10 -48.57
C LYS A 164 8.94 4.09 -47.74
N GLU A 165 9.33 2.83 -47.84
CA GLU A 165 8.87 1.81 -46.91
C GLU A 165 9.62 1.98 -45.59
N SER A 166 8.90 1.89 -44.48
CA SER A 166 9.46 1.89 -43.14
C SER A 166 10.23 0.61 -42.87
N LYS A 167 11.41 0.74 -42.25
CA LYS A 167 12.19 -0.41 -41.75
C LYS A 167 11.61 -0.97 -40.45
N GLU A 168 10.92 -0.13 -39.68
CA GLU A 168 10.29 -0.53 -38.42
C GLU A 168 8.88 -1.06 -38.70
N PRO A 169 8.47 -2.14 -38.02
CA PRO A 169 7.10 -2.65 -38.12
C PRO A 169 6.13 -1.60 -37.59
N MET A 170 5.11 -1.30 -38.39
CA MET A 170 4.06 -0.35 -38.05
C MET A 170 2.72 -0.91 -38.53
N ILE A 171 1.72 -0.80 -37.67
CA ILE A 171 0.34 -1.23 -37.92
C ILE A 171 -0.26 -0.40 -39.05
N GLY A 172 0.05 0.90 -39.07
CA GLY A 172 -0.40 1.86 -40.08
C GLY A 172 -0.07 3.28 -39.67
N GLY A 173 -0.56 4.24 -40.44
CA GLY A 173 -0.19 5.65 -40.34
C GLY A 173 1.02 5.95 -41.23
N PHE A 174 1.69 7.06 -40.92
CA PHE A 174 2.89 7.48 -41.63
C PHE A 174 3.81 8.29 -40.72
N ARG A 175 5.10 8.29 -41.04
CA ARG A 175 6.05 9.30 -40.54
C ARG A 175 6.44 10.22 -41.68
N LEU A 176 6.37 11.52 -41.45
CA LEU A 176 6.76 12.53 -42.44
C LEU A 176 7.98 13.29 -41.94
N ASN A 177 9.08 13.20 -42.68
CA ASN A 177 10.32 13.91 -42.40
C ASN A 177 10.57 15.00 -43.44
N ILE A 178 11.03 16.15 -42.98
CA ILE A 178 11.43 17.29 -43.80
C ILE A 178 12.89 17.56 -43.49
N PRO A 179 13.83 16.93 -44.21
CA PRO A 179 15.25 16.95 -43.85
C PRO A 179 15.81 18.37 -43.73
N LEU A 180 15.43 19.26 -44.65
CA LEU A 180 15.92 20.65 -44.70
C LEU A 180 15.44 21.48 -43.50
N ALA A 181 14.19 21.29 -43.08
CA ALA A 181 13.61 22.00 -41.95
C ALA A 181 13.88 21.32 -40.60
N ARG A 182 14.47 20.11 -40.61
CA ARG A 182 14.64 19.23 -39.43
C ARG A 182 13.32 18.98 -38.68
N LEU A 183 12.21 18.95 -39.41
CA LEU A 183 10.89 18.64 -38.86
C LEU A 183 10.54 17.18 -39.10
N SER A 184 9.92 16.55 -38.11
CA SER A 184 9.41 15.19 -38.20
C SER A 184 8.02 15.14 -37.57
N TYR A 185 7.08 14.50 -38.27
CA TYR A 185 5.72 14.28 -37.81
C TYR A 185 5.46 12.77 -37.78
N ASP A 186 5.16 12.24 -36.60
CA ASP A 186 4.80 10.84 -36.43
C ASP A 186 3.28 10.70 -36.25
N TYR A 187 2.62 10.26 -37.32
CA TYR A 187 1.18 9.93 -37.35
C TYR A 187 0.97 8.42 -37.46
N THR A 188 1.90 7.61 -36.94
CA THR A 188 1.67 6.18 -36.76
C THR A 188 0.50 5.96 -35.81
N LEU A 189 -0.25 4.89 -36.02
CA LEU A 189 -1.41 4.58 -35.18
C LEU A 189 -0.99 4.31 -33.74
N GLU A 190 0.17 3.70 -33.57
CA GLU A 190 0.85 3.50 -32.30
C GLU A 190 1.08 4.83 -31.59
N ASN A 191 1.65 5.82 -32.28
CA ASN A 191 1.87 7.13 -31.69
C ASN A 191 0.56 7.87 -31.39
N LEU A 192 -0.46 7.74 -32.25
CA LEU A 192 -1.78 8.33 -32.01
C LEU A 192 -2.46 7.73 -30.76
N VAL A 193 -2.41 6.41 -30.60
CA VAL A 193 -2.92 5.72 -29.41
C VAL A 193 -2.11 6.09 -28.17
N SER A 194 -0.79 6.17 -28.30
CA SER A 194 0.09 6.61 -27.21
C SER A 194 -0.21 8.05 -26.78
N ASN A 195 -0.37 8.98 -27.72
CA ASN A 195 -0.70 10.38 -27.41
C ASN A 195 -2.10 10.51 -26.80
N ALA A 196 -3.05 9.69 -27.25
CA ALA A 196 -4.37 9.61 -26.64
C ALA A 196 -4.36 8.91 -25.27
N SER A 197 -3.29 8.19 -24.91
CA SER A 197 -3.21 7.43 -23.66
C SER A 197 -3.33 8.33 -22.44
N ASN A 198 -2.76 9.53 -22.45
CA ASN A 198 -2.93 10.48 -21.33
C ASN A 198 -4.41 10.84 -21.11
N THR A 199 -5.15 11.05 -22.18
CA THR A 199 -6.60 11.33 -22.11
C THR A 199 -7.38 10.09 -21.66
N ILE A 200 -7.02 8.91 -22.17
CA ILE A 200 -7.62 7.63 -21.76
C ILE A 200 -7.38 7.40 -20.27
N GLU A 201 -6.16 7.64 -19.79
CA GLU A 201 -5.76 7.50 -18.38
C GLU A 201 -6.51 8.50 -17.49
N GLN A 202 -6.70 9.74 -17.94
CA GLN A 202 -7.53 10.72 -17.24
C GLN A 202 -9.00 10.28 -17.15
N ILE A 203 -9.58 9.78 -18.24
CA ILE A 203 -10.96 9.29 -18.26
C ILE A 203 -11.11 8.04 -17.38
N PHE A 204 -10.17 7.11 -17.43
CA PHE A 204 -10.16 5.93 -16.57
C PHE A 204 -10.04 6.33 -15.10
N SER A 205 -9.18 7.30 -14.78
CA SER A 205 -8.99 7.79 -13.41
C SER A 205 -10.19 8.57 -12.87
N SER A 206 -10.98 9.22 -13.73
CA SER A 206 -12.21 9.91 -13.31
C SER A 206 -13.43 8.99 -13.26
N SER A 207 -13.43 7.90 -14.04
CA SER A 207 -14.55 6.94 -14.12
C SER A 207 -14.45 5.83 -13.08
N TYR A 208 -13.23 5.40 -12.75
CA TYR A 208 -12.98 4.65 -11.52
C TYR A 208 -12.87 5.66 -10.40
N VAL A 209 -14.03 5.96 -9.80
CA VAL A 209 -14.13 6.47 -8.43
C VAL A 209 -13.06 5.76 -7.62
N ASP A 210 -12.23 6.51 -6.88
CA ASP A 210 -11.34 5.96 -5.85
C ASP A 210 -12.12 4.84 -5.16
N VAL A 211 -11.83 3.58 -5.53
CA VAL A 211 -12.48 2.40 -4.94
C VAL A 211 -12.39 2.67 -3.47
N ASP A 212 -13.55 2.80 -2.81
CA ASP A 212 -13.79 3.56 -1.58
C ASP A 212 -12.79 3.18 -0.48
N LEU A 213 -11.55 3.60 -0.66
CA LEU A 213 -10.36 3.19 0.07
C LEU A 213 -10.40 3.87 1.42
N GLU A 214 -11.03 5.04 1.46
CA GLU A 214 -11.45 5.70 2.67
C GLU A 214 -12.48 4.86 3.44
N SER A 215 -13.54 4.32 2.81
CA SER A 215 -14.46 3.42 3.50
C SER A 215 -13.78 2.13 3.98
N PHE A 216 -12.94 1.51 3.15
CA PHE A 216 -12.23 0.28 3.52
C PHE A 216 -11.23 0.53 4.65
N GLN A 217 -10.48 1.64 4.57
CA GLN A 217 -9.58 2.07 5.64
C GLN A 217 -10.37 2.30 6.94
N LYS A 218 -11.51 3.00 6.86
CA LYS A 218 -12.37 3.26 8.01
C LYS A 218 -12.93 1.98 8.61
N GLU A 219 -13.42 1.03 7.82
CA GLU A 219 -13.89 -0.27 8.29
C GLU A 219 -12.78 -1.06 9.00
N PHE A 220 -11.55 -1.02 8.48
CA PHE A 220 -10.42 -1.71 9.08
C PHE A 220 -9.93 -1.02 10.36
N GLU A 221 -9.95 0.32 10.41
CA GLU A 221 -9.70 1.10 11.62
C GLU A 221 -10.73 0.81 12.71
N GLU A 222 -12.01 0.71 12.35
CA GLU A 222 -13.10 0.32 13.24
C GLU A 222 -12.90 -1.11 13.76
N PHE A 223 -12.54 -2.07 12.89
CA PHE A 223 -12.21 -3.43 13.29
C PHE A 223 -11.05 -3.49 14.30
N ILE A 224 -9.97 -2.76 14.06
CA ILE A 224 -8.83 -2.70 14.99
C ILE A 224 -9.24 -2.08 16.31
N THR A 225 -10.03 -1.01 16.29
CA THR A 225 -10.54 -0.36 17.51
C THR A 225 -11.37 -1.35 18.34
N GLN A 226 -12.24 -2.13 17.70
CA GLN A 226 -12.99 -3.20 18.36
C GLN A 226 -12.09 -4.30 18.94
N LYS A 227 -11.03 -4.71 18.23
CA LYS A 227 -10.07 -5.70 18.73
C LYS A 227 -9.25 -5.20 19.92
N LYS A 228 -8.89 -3.92 19.93
CA LYS A 228 -8.21 -3.26 21.06
C LYS A 228 -9.13 -3.20 22.28
N ALA A 229 -10.37 -2.73 22.12
CA ALA A 229 -11.34 -2.70 23.22
C ALA A 229 -11.60 -4.11 23.81
N LYS A 230 -11.71 -5.13 22.94
CA LYS A 230 -11.95 -6.50 23.38
C LYS A 230 -10.80 -7.09 24.20
N ILE A 231 -9.54 -6.76 23.88
CA ILE A 231 -8.39 -7.27 24.66
C ILE A 231 -8.30 -6.61 26.04
N GLU A 232 -8.62 -5.31 26.13
CA GLU A 232 -8.70 -4.60 27.41
C GLU A 232 -9.78 -5.20 28.32
N ASP A 233 -10.94 -5.55 27.76
CA ASP A 233 -12.01 -6.24 28.49
C ASP A 233 -11.60 -7.64 28.97
N TYR A 234 -10.86 -8.42 28.16
CA TYR A 234 -10.33 -9.71 28.59
C TYR A 234 -9.30 -9.57 29.72
N LEU A 235 -8.45 -8.55 29.65
CA LEU A 235 -7.46 -8.28 30.70
C LEU A 235 -8.13 -7.85 32.00
N LYS A 236 -9.19 -7.03 31.95
CA LYS A 236 -10.01 -6.68 33.12
C LYS A 236 -10.68 -7.90 33.74
N LYS A 237 -11.32 -8.75 32.93
CA LYS A 237 -11.95 -10.00 33.42
C LYS A 237 -10.94 -10.95 34.06
N TYR A 238 -9.74 -11.05 33.52
CA TYR A 238 -8.67 -11.85 34.13
C TYR A 238 -8.26 -11.31 35.51
N ASP A 239 -8.28 -9.99 35.70
CA ASP A 239 -8.02 -9.38 37.01
C ASP A 239 -9.14 -9.61 38.01
N GLU A 240 -10.39 -9.56 37.57
CA GLU A 240 -11.54 -9.88 38.41
C GLU A 240 -11.53 -11.34 38.91
N ILE A 241 -11.00 -12.28 38.13
CA ILE A 241 -10.87 -13.70 38.53
C ILE A 241 -9.69 -13.92 39.48
N ARG A 242 -8.68 -13.05 39.45
CA ARG A 242 -7.45 -13.17 40.25
C ARG A 242 -7.56 -12.51 41.64
N THR A 243 -8.51 -11.58 41.81
CA THR A 243 -8.75 -10.84 43.07
C THR A 243 -9.64 -11.66 44.00
#